data_AF-G9K3T8-F1
#
_entry.id   AF-G9K3T8-F1
#
_cell.length_a   1.000
_cell.length_b   1.000
_cell.length_c   1.000
_cell.angle_alpha   90.00
_cell.angle_beta   90.00
_cell.angle_gamma   90.00
#
_symmetry.space_group_name_H-M   'P 1'
#
loop_
_entity.id
_entity.type
_entity.pdbx_description
1 polymer ?
#
loop_
_entity_poly.entity_id
_entity_poly.type
_entity_poly.pdbx_seq_one_letter_code
_entity_poly.pdbx_strand_id
1 'polypeptide(L)'
;LNFHEAQRACEEQDAVVASFEQLFRAWEEGLDWCNAGWLQDASVQYPIARARQPCGGLGLAPGVRSYGPRHHRRHRYDAFCFAPALRGQVYYLELPEKLTLAEAKEACREDGAHIAKVGQLFAAWKFRGLDRCDAGWLADGSARYPVVHPRPNCGPLEPGVRSFGFPDPQSRKYGVYCY
;
A
#
# COMPACT_ATOMS: atom_id res chain seq x y z
N LEU A 1 2.07 -4.94 14.50
CA LEU A 1 2.20 -6.37 14.16
C LEU A 1 3.49 -6.93 14.78
N ASN A 2 3.48 -8.14 15.34
CA ASN A 2 4.72 -8.88 15.57
C ASN A 2 5.31 -9.34 14.22
N PHE A 3 6.53 -9.89 14.17
CA PHE A 3 7.18 -10.19 12.89
C PHE A 3 6.38 -11.19 12.04
N HIS A 4 5.83 -12.24 12.65
CA HIS A 4 5.02 -13.24 11.93
C HIS A 4 3.66 -12.68 11.48
N GLU A 5 3.07 -11.79 12.26
CA GLU A 5 1.88 -11.04 11.85
C GLU A 5 2.19 -10.10 10.68
N ALA A 6 3.37 -9.47 10.64
CA ALA A 6 3.81 -8.64 9.54
C ALA A 6 4.02 -9.44 8.25
N GLN A 7 4.62 -10.63 8.34
CA GLN A 7 4.76 -11.54 7.21
C GLN A 7 3.40 -11.90 6.60
N ARG A 8 2.47 -12.37 7.44
CA ARG A 8 1.11 -12.71 7.00
C ARG A 8 0.36 -11.52 6.40
N ALA A 9 0.48 -10.34 7.01
CA ALA A 9 -0.18 -9.14 6.51
C ALA A 9 0.30 -8.75 5.10
N CYS A 10 1.61 -8.88 4.81
CA CYS A 10 2.11 -8.67 3.46
C CYS A 10 1.62 -9.75 2.48
N GLU A 11 1.67 -11.02 2.87
CA GLU A 11 1.23 -12.16 2.04
C GLU A 11 -0.27 -12.07 1.67
N GLU A 12 -1.12 -11.68 2.63
CA GLU A 12 -2.54 -11.45 2.41
C GLU A 12 -2.79 -10.40 1.33
N GLN A 13 -1.87 -9.44 1.14
CA GLN A 13 -1.92 -8.39 0.13
C GLN A 13 -1.16 -8.70 -1.17
N ASP A 14 -0.78 -9.96 -1.41
CA ASP A 14 0.00 -10.40 -2.59
C ASP A 14 1.40 -9.75 -2.64
N ALA A 15 2.00 -9.63 -1.47
CA ALA A 15 3.30 -9.01 -1.25
C ALA A 15 4.15 -9.86 -0.29
N VAL A 16 5.42 -9.47 -0.11
CA VAL A 16 6.31 -10.03 0.90
C VAL A 16 6.87 -8.93 1.78
N VAL A 17 7.34 -9.23 2.98
CA VAL A 17 8.07 -8.24 3.79
C VAL A 17 9.30 -7.80 3.01
N ALA A 18 9.48 -6.48 2.88
CA ALA A 18 10.52 -5.89 2.06
C ALA A 18 11.92 -6.19 2.61
N SER A 19 12.89 -6.34 1.71
CA SER A 19 14.31 -6.32 2.08
C SER A 19 14.79 -4.90 2.40
N PHE A 20 15.97 -4.79 3.01
CA PHE A 20 16.59 -3.48 3.22
C PHE A 20 16.84 -2.75 1.89
N GLU A 21 17.33 -3.45 0.88
CA GLU A 21 17.62 -2.86 -0.43
C GLU A 21 16.34 -2.30 -1.08
N GLN A 22 15.23 -3.01 -0.96
CA GLN A 22 13.94 -2.54 -1.48
C GLN A 22 13.44 -1.29 -0.75
N LEU A 23 13.56 -1.24 0.59
CA LEU A 23 13.22 -0.04 1.36
C LEU A 23 14.14 1.13 1.02
N PHE A 24 15.44 0.86 0.90
CA PHE A 24 16.46 1.86 0.57
C PHE A 24 16.21 2.46 -0.81
N ARG A 25 15.92 1.63 -1.83
CA ARG A 25 15.53 2.11 -3.16
C ARG A 25 14.28 3.00 -3.12
N ALA A 26 13.25 2.59 -2.38
CA ALA A 26 12.04 3.39 -2.25
C ALA A 26 12.33 4.76 -1.59
N TRP A 27 13.23 4.81 -0.61
CA TRP A 27 13.70 6.04 0.00
C TRP A 27 14.50 6.93 -0.97
N GLU A 28 15.38 6.34 -1.80
CA GLU A 28 16.08 7.08 -2.87
C GLU A 28 15.08 7.70 -3.86
N GLU A 29 13.95 7.03 -4.10
CA GLU A 29 12.84 7.52 -4.92
C GLU A 29 11.92 8.52 -4.18
N GLY A 30 12.25 8.88 -2.93
CA GLY A 30 11.57 9.93 -2.17
C GLY A 30 10.59 9.44 -1.10
N LEU A 31 10.55 8.14 -0.78
CA LEU A 31 9.73 7.63 0.33
C LEU A 31 10.16 8.27 1.66
N ASP A 32 9.19 8.90 2.33
CA ASP A 32 9.37 9.57 3.61
C ASP A 32 8.30 9.09 4.61
N TRP A 33 8.69 8.23 5.55
CA TRP A 33 7.76 7.57 6.47
C TRP A 33 8.34 7.49 7.89
N CYS A 34 7.64 8.10 8.85
CA CYS A 34 8.15 8.26 10.22
C CYS A 34 7.84 7.08 11.15
N ASN A 35 7.03 6.11 10.71
CA ASN A 35 6.75 4.94 11.53
C ASN A 35 7.74 3.83 11.22
N ALA A 36 8.21 3.18 12.28
CA ALA A 36 9.10 2.03 12.16
C ALA A 36 8.34 0.76 11.76
N GLY A 37 8.90 0.03 10.82
CA GLY A 37 8.32 -1.19 10.27
C GLY A 37 9.33 -2.33 10.16
N TRP A 38 8.82 -3.56 10.20
CA TRP A 38 9.60 -4.78 10.00
C TRP A 38 10.15 -4.88 8.58
N LEU A 39 11.38 -5.42 8.48
CA LEU A 39 12.02 -5.86 7.24
C LEU A 39 12.26 -7.37 7.27
N GLN A 40 12.60 -7.96 6.11
CA GLN A 40 12.73 -9.41 5.92
C GLN A 40 13.78 -10.06 6.82
N ASP A 41 14.81 -9.32 7.22
CA ASP A 41 15.86 -9.75 8.15
C ASP A 41 15.44 -9.63 9.64
N ALA A 42 14.17 -9.33 9.89
CA ALA A 42 13.58 -9.05 11.20
C ALA A 42 14.23 -7.87 11.95
N SER A 43 14.92 -7.00 11.23
CA SER A 43 15.21 -5.65 11.71
C SER A 43 13.97 -4.77 11.61
N VAL A 44 13.99 -3.67 12.37
CA VAL A 44 12.94 -2.66 12.35
C VAL A 44 13.55 -1.34 11.93
N GLN A 45 13.03 -0.74 10.87
CA GLN A 45 13.64 0.46 10.26
C GLN A 45 12.57 1.45 9.81
N TYR A 46 12.96 2.68 9.47
CA TYR A 46 12.08 3.68 8.85
C TYR A 46 12.86 4.66 7.96
N PRO A 47 12.37 4.97 6.75
CA PRO A 47 13.00 5.91 5.82
C PRO A 47 12.58 7.36 6.08
N ILE A 48 13.53 8.28 6.20
CA ILE A 48 13.28 9.73 6.33
C ILE A 48 13.98 10.47 5.20
N ALA A 49 13.22 11.09 4.31
CA ALA A 49 13.76 11.98 3.28
C ALA A 49 13.88 13.42 3.79
N ARG A 50 13.04 13.83 4.75
CA ARG A 50 13.05 15.19 5.32
C ARG A 50 13.19 15.17 6.84
N ALA A 51 14.29 15.73 7.35
CA ALA A 51 14.55 15.82 8.78
C ALA A 51 13.44 16.61 9.50
N ARG A 52 12.93 16.06 10.61
CA ARG A 52 11.91 16.71 11.45
C ARG A 52 11.94 16.19 12.87
N GLN A 53 11.53 17.04 13.82
CA GLN A 53 11.65 16.79 15.25
C GLN A 53 11.08 15.44 15.72
N PRO A 54 9.83 15.06 15.36
CA PRO A 54 9.24 13.78 15.79
C PRO A 54 9.93 12.55 15.21
N CYS A 55 10.69 12.73 14.13
CA CYS A 55 11.33 11.67 13.37
C CYS A 55 12.84 11.78 13.56
N GLY A 56 13.26 11.69 14.84
CA GLY A 56 14.64 11.74 15.35
C GLY A 56 15.41 13.06 15.16
N GLY A 57 14.72 14.18 15.00
CA GLY A 57 15.34 15.51 15.14
C GLY A 57 15.81 16.15 13.84
N LEU A 58 16.05 17.47 13.92
CA LEU A 58 16.50 18.32 12.81
C LEU A 58 18.01 18.18 12.51
N GLY A 59 18.81 17.69 13.46
CA GLY A 59 20.26 17.56 13.32
C GLY A 59 20.73 16.28 12.63
N LEU A 60 19.82 15.38 12.25
CA LEU A 60 20.15 14.13 11.58
C LEU A 60 19.91 14.24 10.07
N ALA A 61 20.87 13.77 9.28
CA ALA A 61 20.74 13.69 7.83
C ALA A 61 19.58 12.75 7.42
N PRO A 62 19.00 12.96 6.23
CA PRO A 62 18.09 12.00 5.59
C PRO A 62 18.72 10.61 5.47
N GLY A 63 17.90 9.57 5.57
CA GLY A 63 18.36 8.19 5.48
C GLY A 63 17.34 7.17 5.99
N VAL A 64 17.69 5.89 5.84
CA VAL A 64 16.97 4.78 6.47
C VAL A 64 17.54 4.53 7.86
N ARG A 65 16.71 4.67 8.88
CA ARG A 65 17.12 4.58 10.28
C ARG A 65 16.75 3.23 10.84
N SER A 66 17.68 2.63 11.57
CA SER A 66 17.52 1.28 12.09
C SER A 66 17.38 1.28 13.61
N TYR A 67 16.40 0.51 14.07
CA TYR A 67 16.26 0.08 15.45
C TYR A 67 16.96 -1.26 15.70
N GLY A 68 17.61 -1.83 14.66
CA GLY A 68 18.27 -3.13 14.71
C GLY A 68 17.29 -4.30 14.82
N PRO A 69 17.80 -5.51 15.09
CA PRO A 69 16.98 -6.69 15.36
C PRO A 69 16.07 -6.48 16.57
N ARG A 70 14.81 -6.91 16.46
CA ARG A 70 13.80 -6.80 17.53
C ARG A 70 13.22 -8.16 17.87
N HIS A 71 12.62 -8.31 19.05
CA HIS A 71 12.08 -9.60 19.47
C HIS A 71 10.83 -9.98 18.65
N HIS A 72 10.97 -11.00 17.78
CA HIS A 72 9.99 -11.34 16.74
C HIS A 72 8.56 -11.56 17.25
N ARG A 73 8.40 -12.09 18.47
CA ARG A 73 7.09 -12.40 19.06
C ARG A 73 6.52 -11.34 20.01
N ARG A 74 7.37 -10.46 20.56
CA ARG A 74 6.99 -9.56 21.67
C ARG A 74 6.83 -8.12 21.20
N HIS A 75 7.71 -7.66 20.31
CA HIS A 75 7.64 -6.30 19.82
C HIS A 75 6.63 -6.18 18.69
N ARG A 76 6.02 -4.99 18.58
CA ARG A 76 4.98 -4.70 17.59
C ARG A 76 5.34 -3.41 16.85
N TYR A 77 5.32 -3.49 15.53
CA TYR A 77 5.64 -2.39 14.59
C TYR A 77 4.75 -2.49 13.35
N ASP A 78 4.88 -1.52 12.43
CA ASP A 78 4.32 -1.60 11.09
C ASP A 78 5.11 -2.63 10.24
N ALA A 79 4.77 -2.76 8.96
CA ALA A 79 5.51 -3.59 8.01
C ALA A 79 5.72 -2.83 6.72
N PHE A 80 6.93 -2.90 6.15
CA PHE A 80 7.13 -2.52 4.76
C PHE A 80 6.94 -3.75 3.90
N CYS A 81 6.01 -3.70 2.95
CA CYS A 81 5.74 -4.79 2.03
C CYS A 81 6.23 -4.43 0.63
N PHE A 82 6.80 -5.40 -0.07
CA PHE A 82 7.19 -5.30 -1.47
C PHE A 82 6.25 -6.16 -2.33
N ALA A 83 5.58 -5.52 -3.28
CA ALA A 83 4.74 -6.20 -4.26
C ALA A 83 5.57 -6.55 -5.51
N PRO A 84 5.69 -7.84 -5.87
CA PRO A 84 6.39 -8.25 -7.09
C PRO A 84 5.61 -7.85 -8.35
N ALA A 85 6.22 -8.05 -9.52
CA ALA A 85 5.57 -7.81 -10.80
C ALA A 85 4.27 -8.65 -10.95
N LEU A 86 3.23 -8.00 -11.46
CA LEU A 86 1.88 -8.58 -11.57
C LEU A 86 1.81 -9.65 -12.67
N ARG A 87 1.24 -10.82 -12.33
CA ARG A 87 1.02 -11.95 -13.26
C ARG A 87 -0.30 -11.87 -14.05
N GLY A 88 -1.27 -11.08 -13.58
CA GLY A 88 -2.54 -10.81 -14.25
C GLY A 88 -2.74 -9.33 -14.56
N GLN A 89 -3.99 -8.88 -14.58
CA GLN A 89 -4.36 -7.50 -14.87
C GLN A 89 -5.30 -6.96 -13.80
N VAL A 90 -4.96 -5.81 -13.21
CA VAL A 90 -5.91 -5.06 -12.38
C VAL A 90 -6.64 -4.07 -13.28
N TYR A 91 -7.96 -3.99 -13.14
CA TYR A 91 -8.80 -3.03 -13.84
C TYR A 91 -9.89 -2.50 -12.91
N TYR A 92 -10.43 -1.33 -13.26
CA TYR A 92 -11.57 -0.74 -12.56
C TYR A 92 -12.85 -1.24 -13.24
N LEU A 93 -13.76 -1.86 -12.48
CA LEU A 93 -15.01 -2.36 -13.04
C LEU A 93 -16.01 -1.21 -13.20
N GLU A 94 -16.38 -0.91 -14.45
CA GLU A 94 -17.30 0.18 -14.77
C GLU A 94 -18.74 -0.24 -14.50
N LEU A 95 -19.35 0.37 -13.48
CA LEU A 95 -20.73 0.15 -13.08
C LEU A 95 -21.47 1.48 -12.95
N PRO A 96 -22.78 1.54 -13.28
CA PRO A 96 -23.57 2.77 -13.16
C PRO A 96 -23.61 3.31 -11.73
N GLU A 97 -23.70 2.40 -10.74
CA GLU A 97 -23.82 2.72 -9.33
C GLU A 97 -22.55 2.35 -8.56
N LYS A 98 -22.26 3.09 -7.50
CA LYS A 98 -21.20 2.75 -6.55
C LYS A 98 -21.70 1.66 -5.59
N LEU A 99 -20.77 0.83 -5.12
CA LEU A 99 -21.05 -0.39 -4.36
C LEU A 99 -20.52 -0.30 -2.93
N THR A 100 -21.18 -0.97 -2.00
CA THR A 100 -20.60 -1.37 -0.69
C THR A 100 -19.49 -2.40 -0.89
N LEU A 101 -18.69 -2.68 0.14
CA LEU A 101 -17.58 -3.64 0.00
C LEU A 101 -18.08 -5.06 -0.35
N ALA A 102 -19.23 -5.47 0.21
CA ALA A 102 -19.81 -6.78 -0.05
C ALA A 102 -20.30 -6.89 -1.50
N GLU A 103 -21.02 -5.87 -1.98
CA GLU A 103 -21.46 -5.78 -3.37
C GLU A 103 -20.27 -5.73 -4.34
N ALA A 104 -19.22 -4.97 -4.02
CA ALA A 104 -18.00 -4.89 -4.82
C ALA A 104 -17.31 -6.26 -4.98
N LYS A 105 -17.27 -7.06 -3.90
CA LYS A 105 -16.74 -8.43 -3.93
C LYS A 105 -17.59 -9.38 -4.77
N GLU A 106 -18.91 -9.19 -4.81
CA GLU A 106 -19.80 -9.97 -5.68
C GLU A 106 -19.64 -9.55 -7.13
N ALA A 107 -19.63 -8.25 -7.42
CA ALA A 107 -19.51 -7.73 -8.78
C ALA A 107 -18.24 -8.22 -9.49
N CYS A 108 -17.08 -8.24 -8.83
CA CYS A 108 -15.88 -8.85 -9.43
C CYS A 108 -16.07 -10.35 -9.71
N ARG A 109 -16.76 -11.09 -8.83
CA ARG A 109 -16.99 -12.53 -9.02
C ARG A 109 -17.95 -12.80 -10.18
N GLU A 110 -19.00 -12.01 -10.31
CA GLU A 110 -19.93 -12.07 -11.45
C GLU A 110 -19.23 -11.76 -12.78
N ASP A 111 -18.22 -10.90 -12.76
CA ASP A 111 -17.35 -10.58 -13.90
C ASP A 111 -16.23 -11.63 -14.15
N GLY A 112 -16.20 -12.73 -13.38
CA GLY A 112 -15.20 -13.79 -13.52
C GLY A 112 -13.82 -13.49 -12.93
N ALA A 113 -13.73 -12.47 -12.06
CA ALA A 113 -12.52 -12.00 -11.39
C ALA A 113 -12.64 -12.06 -9.87
N HIS A 114 -11.61 -11.58 -9.17
CA HIS A 114 -11.66 -11.36 -7.72
C HIS A 114 -11.42 -9.89 -7.41
N ILE A 115 -11.88 -9.41 -6.25
CA ILE A 115 -11.51 -8.05 -5.82
C ILE A 115 -9.99 -7.96 -5.66
N ALA A 116 -9.39 -6.91 -6.23
CA ALA A 116 -7.94 -6.73 -6.25
C ALA A 116 -7.40 -6.52 -4.83
N LYS A 117 -6.21 -7.05 -4.59
CA LYS A 117 -5.43 -6.80 -3.36
C LYS A 117 -4.61 -5.52 -3.49
N VAL A 118 -4.15 -4.99 -2.37
CA VAL A 118 -3.35 -3.76 -2.35
C VAL A 118 -2.03 -3.91 -3.11
N GLY A 119 -1.31 -5.02 -2.93
CA GLY A 119 -0.06 -5.27 -3.65
C GLY A 119 -0.28 -5.37 -5.17
N GLN A 120 -1.40 -5.95 -5.59
CA GLN A 120 -1.78 -6.03 -7.00
C GLN A 120 -2.06 -4.66 -7.60
N LEU A 121 -2.85 -3.81 -6.92
CA LEU A 121 -3.10 -2.44 -7.36
C LEU A 121 -1.80 -1.64 -7.46
N PHE A 122 -0.93 -1.76 -6.45
CA PHE A 122 0.36 -1.07 -6.44
C PHE A 122 1.27 -1.54 -7.59
N ALA A 123 1.34 -2.85 -7.84
CA ALA A 123 2.10 -3.40 -8.96
C ALA A 123 1.54 -2.97 -10.32
N ALA A 124 0.21 -2.93 -10.47
CA ALA A 124 -0.43 -2.43 -11.69
C ALA A 124 -0.11 -0.95 -11.94
N TRP A 125 -0.15 -0.11 -10.90
CA TRP A 125 0.27 1.29 -10.98
C TRP A 125 1.75 1.43 -11.36
N LYS A 126 2.66 0.77 -10.62
CA LYS A 126 4.11 0.95 -10.77
C LYS A 126 4.65 0.35 -12.07
N PHE A 127 4.15 -0.82 -12.49
CA PHE A 127 4.75 -1.60 -13.60
C PHE A 127 3.91 -1.63 -14.87
N ARG A 128 2.60 -1.40 -14.78
CA ARG A 128 1.68 -1.39 -15.94
C ARG A 128 1.12 -0.01 -16.26
N GLY A 129 1.42 1.00 -15.44
CA GLY A 129 0.96 2.37 -15.66
C GLY A 129 -0.54 2.56 -15.45
N LEU A 130 -1.17 1.75 -14.59
CA LEU A 130 -2.60 1.91 -14.28
C LEU A 130 -2.85 3.28 -13.63
N ASP A 131 -3.61 4.13 -14.32
CA ASP A 131 -3.96 5.48 -13.90
C ASP A 131 -5.48 5.65 -13.88
N ARG A 132 -6.04 5.93 -12.70
CA ARG A 132 -7.46 6.16 -12.49
C ARG A 132 -7.70 7.05 -11.27
N CYS A 133 -8.46 8.13 -11.46
CA CYS A 133 -8.82 9.08 -10.40
C CYS A 133 -10.19 8.75 -9.79
N ASP A 134 -10.48 7.47 -9.60
CA ASP A 134 -11.71 7.00 -8.97
C ASP A 134 -11.35 6.04 -7.85
N ALA A 135 -11.81 6.35 -6.64
CA ALA A 135 -11.68 5.44 -5.52
C ALA A 135 -12.50 4.17 -5.75
N GLY A 136 -11.83 3.04 -5.56
CA GLY A 136 -12.42 1.73 -5.60
C GLY A 136 -12.03 0.91 -4.39
N TRP A 137 -12.93 0.01 -3.99
CA TRP A 137 -12.68 -0.98 -2.96
C TRP A 137 -11.55 -1.93 -3.36
N LEU A 138 -10.80 -2.37 -2.35
CA LEU A 138 -9.83 -3.45 -2.42
C LEU A 138 -10.17 -4.54 -1.40
N ALA A 139 -9.52 -5.69 -1.54
CA ALA A 139 -9.77 -6.88 -0.73
C ALA A 139 -9.66 -6.65 0.79
N ASP A 140 -8.74 -5.78 1.22
CA ASP A 140 -8.51 -5.41 2.63
C ASP A 140 -9.58 -4.49 3.22
N GLY A 141 -10.56 -4.07 2.41
CA GLY A 141 -11.59 -3.11 2.81
C GLY A 141 -11.09 -1.67 2.83
N SER A 142 -9.95 -1.38 2.22
CA SER A 142 -9.55 0.00 1.94
C SER A 142 -10.16 0.49 0.64
N ALA A 143 -10.33 1.81 0.53
CA ALA A 143 -10.71 2.47 -0.72
C ALA A 143 -9.53 3.27 -1.25
N ARG A 144 -9.04 2.91 -2.44
CA ARG A 144 -7.80 3.46 -3.03
C ARG A 144 -7.98 3.81 -4.50
N TYR A 145 -7.05 4.58 -5.06
CA TYR A 145 -6.99 4.89 -6.48
C TYR A 145 -5.55 5.19 -6.94
N PRO A 146 -5.09 4.65 -8.09
CA PRO A 146 -3.72 4.84 -8.58
C PRO A 146 -3.61 6.05 -9.52
N VAL A 147 -2.62 6.92 -9.31
CA VAL A 147 -2.35 8.08 -10.18
C VAL A 147 -0.91 8.02 -10.67
N VAL A 148 -0.73 7.84 -11.98
CA VAL A 148 0.56 7.91 -12.68
C VAL A 148 0.85 9.34 -13.14
N HIS A 149 -0.17 10.03 -13.66
CA HIS A 149 -0.10 11.39 -14.16
C HIS A 149 -0.93 12.33 -13.25
N PRO A 150 -0.28 13.03 -12.32
CA PRO A 150 -0.93 13.97 -11.40
C PRO A 150 -1.69 15.04 -12.17
N ARG A 151 -2.92 15.34 -11.72
CA ARG A 151 -3.83 16.29 -12.38
C ARG A 151 -4.78 16.94 -11.35
N PRO A 152 -5.36 18.12 -11.65
CA PRO A 152 -6.26 18.81 -10.74
C PRO A 152 -7.39 17.89 -10.24
N ASN A 153 -7.77 18.05 -8.98
CA ASN A 153 -8.82 17.27 -8.28
C ASN A 153 -8.53 15.78 -8.06
N CYS A 154 -7.31 15.30 -8.37
CA CYS A 154 -6.91 13.89 -8.24
C CYS A 154 -5.83 13.63 -7.19
N GLY A 155 -5.83 14.45 -6.12
CA GLY A 155 -4.86 14.38 -5.05
C GLY A 155 -3.62 15.26 -5.26
N PRO A 156 -2.53 14.99 -4.53
CA PRO A 156 -1.29 15.76 -4.60
C PRO A 156 -0.58 15.72 -5.96
N LEU A 157 0.45 16.56 -6.12
CA LEU A 157 1.21 16.72 -7.37
C LEU A 157 2.18 15.56 -7.66
N GLU A 158 2.34 14.62 -6.75
CA GLU A 158 3.19 13.45 -6.94
C GLU A 158 2.41 12.25 -7.51
N PRO A 159 3.03 11.34 -8.28
CA PRO A 159 2.43 10.05 -8.61
C PRO A 159 2.28 9.16 -7.36
N GLY A 160 1.30 8.27 -7.34
CA GLY A 160 1.14 7.29 -6.26
C GLY A 160 -0.22 6.60 -6.21
N VAL A 161 -0.30 5.53 -5.43
CA VAL A 161 -1.59 4.95 -5.00
C VAL A 161 -2.10 5.74 -3.81
N ARG A 162 -3.22 6.43 -3.99
CA ARG A 162 -3.89 7.25 -2.98
C ARG A 162 -4.90 6.42 -2.20
N SER A 163 -5.15 6.78 -0.96
CA SER A 163 -6.02 6.03 -0.05
C SER A 163 -6.95 6.95 0.72
N PHE A 164 -8.23 6.55 0.81
CA PHE A 164 -9.21 7.11 1.74
C PHE A 164 -9.23 6.35 3.08
N GLY A 165 -8.26 5.45 3.30
CA GLY A 165 -8.18 4.61 4.49
C GLY A 165 -9.16 3.43 4.40
N PHE A 166 -9.77 3.10 5.54
CA PHE A 166 -10.72 2.00 5.72
C PHE A 166 -12.13 2.57 6.01
N PRO A 167 -12.88 3.01 4.98
CA PRO A 167 -14.24 3.49 5.17
C PRO A 167 -15.17 2.36 5.65
N ASP A 168 -16.30 2.73 6.28
CA ASP A 168 -17.30 1.76 6.75
C ASP A 168 -17.81 0.90 5.58
N PRO A 169 -17.53 -0.43 5.59
CA PRO A 169 -17.82 -1.31 4.47
C PRO A 169 -19.31 -1.54 4.22
N GLN A 170 -20.18 -1.23 5.19
CA GLN A 170 -21.62 -1.44 5.09
C GLN A 170 -22.37 -0.22 4.56
N SER A 171 -21.90 1.00 4.87
CA SER A 171 -22.61 2.24 4.53
C SER A 171 -21.95 3.04 3.41
N ARG A 172 -20.62 2.98 3.27
CA ARG A 172 -19.92 3.73 2.23
C ARG A 172 -19.96 3.00 0.90
N LYS A 173 -20.03 3.79 -0.18
CA LYS A 173 -20.09 3.30 -1.54
C LYS A 173 -18.93 3.86 -2.37
N TYR A 174 -18.22 2.99 -3.08
CA TYR A 174 -17.11 3.31 -3.97
C TYR A 174 -17.18 2.47 -5.24
N GLY A 175 -16.26 2.68 -6.18
CA GLY A 175 -16.04 1.71 -7.26
C GLY A 175 -15.42 0.42 -6.75
N VAL A 176 -14.90 -0.40 -7.66
CA VAL A 176 -14.11 -1.57 -7.30
C VAL A 176 -13.00 -1.80 -8.33
N TYR A 177 -11.83 -2.22 -7.84
CA TYR A 177 -10.78 -2.76 -8.69
C TYR A 177 -10.83 -4.28 -8.63
N CYS A 178 -10.86 -4.94 -9.78
CA CYS A 178 -10.85 -6.39 -9.91
C CYS A 178 -9.51 -6.88 -10.48
N TYR A 179 -9.21 -8.16 -10.28
CA TYR A 179 -8.00 -8.86 -10.70
C TYR A 179 -8.29 -10.30 -11.13
#